data_AF-A0A7Y5SKP1-F1
#
_entry.id   AF-A0A7Y5SKP1-F1
#
_cell.length_a   1.000
_cell.length_b   1.000
_cell.length_c   1.000
_cell.angle_alpha   90.00
_cell.angle_beta   90.00
_cell.angle_gamma   90.00
#
_symmetry.space_group_name_H-M   'P 1'
#
loop_
_entity.id
_entity.type
_entity.pdbx_description
1 polymer ?
#
loop_
_entity_poly.entity_id
_entity_poly.type
_entity_poly.pdbx_seq_one_letter_code
_entity_poly.pdbx_strand_id
1 'polypeptide(L)'
;MTWEVDSDDVTWGTCSEATDRSKTRWSGMIGYLESQGLTYGGTIRAQGGRLDLPECFDARAAAADVSKAGLFVLKFSRSANTDGLGLKALELAEAIKEVRRLTGGTKVRLVAHSAGGVVARVYLQSALPGVRYNHDVDRLITIATPHLGSALASHFGDFLGTRATSLKPDSALLRELNWNLDLPADVEFASIVVRGIAADQRGEGDDYREAADAALLARLPVEYRTGGDQVVHVCSQNLRLAPCAARYERQTGRPVQYMLARVADPSPDDRSLYETRVHVAAPQDATVARLVSGLLGDGARLWQACEPEQLAAWIQWQARLHASGALEQYTIEEHPMSEVRNIELGSFAMVDADGDTRQYAFSGKTWSKNRIIPCRRRWTQASGTMDLTFDRFGRVVTAEATVR
;
A
#
# COMPACT_ATOMS: atom_id res chain seq x y z
N MET A 1 -6.33 -1.49 24.17
CA MET A 1 -5.04 -1.05 24.76
C MET A 1 -4.92 0.42 24.40
N THR A 2 -4.93 1.34 25.37
CA THR A 2 -4.91 2.79 25.08
C THR A 2 -3.52 3.16 24.56
N TRP A 3 -3.32 3.01 23.26
CA TRP A 3 -2.26 3.71 22.53
C TRP A 3 -2.40 5.19 22.86
N GLU A 4 -1.34 5.81 23.39
CA GLU A 4 -1.31 7.25 23.65
C GLU A 4 -1.51 7.97 22.32
N VAL A 5 -2.74 8.42 22.09
CA VAL A 5 -3.19 9.20 20.92
C VAL A 5 -2.41 10.52 20.80
N ASP A 6 -1.70 10.91 21.86
CA ASP A 6 -0.84 12.10 21.94
C ASP A 6 0.64 11.84 21.61
N SER A 7 1.07 10.59 21.43
CA SER A 7 2.42 10.33 20.92
C SER A 7 2.55 10.81 19.46
N ASP A 8 3.68 11.41 19.10
CA ASP A 8 3.88 11.85 17.73
C ASP A 8 3.87 10.62 16.80
N ASP A 9 2.75 10.45 16.08
CA ASP A 9 2.62 9.43 15.04
C ASP A 9 3.81 9.50 14.07
N VAL A 10 4.65 8.45 14.12
CA VAL A 10 5.88 8.27 13.36
C VAL A 10 5.64 7.50 12.05
N THR A 11 4.39 7.22 11.67
CA THR A 11 4.04 6.41 10.48
C THR A 11 4.82 6.86 9.25
N TRP A 12 4.91 8.17 9.01
CA TRP A 12 5.52 8.74 7.81
C TRP A 12 7.02 9.06 7.95
N GLY A 13 7.59 8.88 9.14
CA GLY A 13 8.97 9.21 9.46
C GLY A 13 9.13 9.89 10.81
N THR A 14 10.37 10.00 11.27
CA THR A 14 10.77 10.72 12.48
C THR A 14 11.58 11.95 12.11
N CYS A 15 11.35 13.05 12.83
CA CYS A 15 12.13 14.27 12.68
C CYS A 15 13.20 14.32 13.78
N SER A 16 14.48 14.41 13.41
CA SER A 16 15.53 14.76 14.36
C SER A 16 15.67 16.28 14.41
N GLU A 17 15.32 16.90 15.54
CA GLU A 17 15.59 18.32 15.76
C GLU A 17 17.09 18.54 15.98
N ALA A 18 17.74 19.22 15.05
CA ALA A 18 18.99 19.90 15.33
C ALA A 18 18.66 21.29 15.91
N THR A 19 19.55 21.85 16.73
CA THR A 19 19.45 23.20 17.34
C THR A 19 19.32 24.36 16.35
N ASP A 20 19.34 24.08 15.05
CA ASP A 20 19.21 25.00 13.93
C ASP A 20 18.14 24.46 12.98
N ARG A 21 17.08 25.26 12.71
CA ARG A 21 15.99 24.88 11.80
C ARG A 21 16.46 24.56 10.38
N SER A 22 17.66 25.02 9.98
CA SER A 22 18.27 24.66 8.69
C SER A 22 18.86 23.24 8.66
N LYS A 23 18.85 22.52 9.78
CA LYS A 23 19.39 21.16 9.94
C LYS A 23 18.36 20.11 10.34
N THR A 24 17.08 20.46 10.34
CA THR A 24 15.99 19.50 10.52
C THR A 24 16.08 18.40 9.46
N ARG A 25 16.04 17.13 9.87
CA ARG A 25 16.09 15.98 8.97
C ARG A 25 14.96 15.02 9.29
N TRP A 26 14.14 14.73 8.29
CA TRP A 26 13.16 13.67 8.34
C TRP A 26 13.77 12.32 7.91
N SER A 27 13.32 11.26 8.55
CA SER A 27 13.50 9.88 8.10
C SER A 27 12.24 9.36 7.40
N GLY A 28 12.22 8.07 7.01
CA GLY A 28 11.04 7.42 6.44
C GLY A 28 10.57 8.02 5.11
N MET A 29 9.26 7.97 4.87
CA MET A 29 8.62 8.50 3.67
C MET A 29 8.89 10.00 3.48
N ILE A 30 8.74 10.80 4.54
CA ILE A 30 8.92 12.26 4.44
C ILE A 30 10.36 12.56 4.01
N GLY A 31 11.35 12.01 4.72
CA GLY A 31 12.75 12.22 4.38
C GLY A 31 13.11 11.74 2.98
N TYR A 32 12.55 10.61 2.55
CA TYR A 32 12.74 10.13 1.19
C TYR A 32 12.14 11.10 0.16
N LEU A 33 10.90 11.53 0.31
CA LEU A 33 10.25 12.46 -0.63
C LEU A 33 10.93 13.83 -0.66
N GLU A 34 11.44 14.32 0.48
CA GLU A 34 12.29 15.51 0.54
C GLU A 34 13.56 15.34 -0.29
N SER A 35 14.21 14.17 -0.22
CA SER A 35 15.38 13.86 -1.06
C SER A 35 15.06 13.82 -2.56
N GLN A 36 13.78 13.67 -2.93
CA GLN A 36 13.28 13.73 -4.30
C GLN A 36 12.75 15.13 -4.69
N GLY A 37 12.89 16.12 -3.81
CA GLY A 37 12.52 17.52 -4.08
C GLY A 37 11.14 17.96 -3.57
N LEU A 38 10.36 17.08 -2.95
CA LEU A 38 9.08 17.46 -2.33
C LEU A 38 9.32 18.05 -0.95
N THR A 39 9.19 19.37 -0.83
CA THR A 39 9.46 20.06 0.43
C THR A 39 8.32 19.86 1.44
N TYR A 40 8.66 19.43 2.66
CA TYR A 40 7.69 19.27 3.74
C TYR A 40 7.22 20.63 4.28
N GLY A 41 5.91 20.85 4.21
CA GLY A 41 5.24 22.08 4.63
C GLY A 41 4.73 22.05 6.06
N GLY A 42 4.40 20.88 6.59
CA GLY A 42 3.87 20.73 7.95
C GLY A 42 2.81 19.65 8.08
N THR A 43 2.29 19.52 9.29
CA THR A 43 1.20 18.61 9.63
C THR A 43 -0.09 19.37 9.88
N ILE A 44 -1.17 18.99 9.21
CA ILE A 44 -2.54 19.42 9.48
C ILE A 44 -3.11 18.48 10.55
N ARG A 45 -3.45 19.02 11.72
CA ARG A 45 -3.97 18.29 12.88
C ARG A 45 -5.45 18.64 13.07
N ALA A 46 -6.33 17.72 12.69
CA ALA A 46 -7.77 17.94 12.77
C ALA A 46 -8.29 18.01 14.21
N GLN A 47 -9.29 18.85 14.46
CA GLN A 47 -9.91 19.05 15.77
C GLN A 47 -11.43 18.86 15.68
N GLY A 48 -11.90 17.60 15.70
CA GLY A 48 -13.33 17.29 15.77
C GLY A 48 -14.14 17.70 14.54
N GLY A 49 -13.63 17.44 13.34
CA GLY A 49 -14.28 17.83 12.10
C GLY A 49 -14.14 19.30 11.70
N ARG A 50 -13.45 20.12 12.50
CA ARG A 50 -13.04 21.47 12.14
C ARG A 50 -11.53 21.55 11.88
N LEU A 51 -11.19 22.31 10.85
CA LEU A 51 -9.82 22.66 10.45
C LEU A 51 -9.75 24.17 10.25
N ASP A 52 -9.70 24.91 11.36
CA ASP A 52 -9.56 26.36 11.35
C ASP A 52 -8.06 26.72 11.30
N LEU A 53 -7.56 27.05 10.11
CA LEU A 53 -6.19 27.55 9.97
C LEU A 53 -6.07 28.99 10.53
N PRO A 54 -4.97 29.33 11.24
CA PRO A 54 -3.72 28.55 11.36
C PRO A 54 -3.67 27.57 12.54
N GLU A 55 -4.68 27.49 13.39
CA GLU A 55 -4.63 26.75 14.67
C GLU A 55 -4.43 25.24 14.50
N CYS A 56 -4.95 24.68 13.40
CA CYS A 56 -4.78 23.26 13.07
C CYS A 56 -3.51 22.94 12.27
N PHE A 57 -2.65 23.91 11.99
CA PHE A 57 -1.42 23.69 11.20
C PHE A 57 -0.16 23.77 12.04
N ASP A 58 0.53 22.64 12.08
CA ASP A 58 1.80 22.46 12.73
C ASP A 58 2.93 22.57 11.70
N ALA A 59 3.47 23.77 11.56
CA ALA A 59 4.63 24.06 10.71
C ALA A 59 5.97 23.68 11.38
N ARG A 60 5.96 23.00 12.54
CA ARG A 60 7.20 22.50 13.12
C ARG A 60 7.88 21.55 12.13
N ALA A 61 9.20 21.65 12.05
CA ALA A 61 10.03 20.93 11.10
C ALA A 61 9.75 21.19 9.61
N ALA A 62 8.97 22.23 9.25
CA ALA A 62 8.80 22.64 7.87
C ALA A 62 10.10 23.23 7.30
N ALA A 63 10.48 22.79 6.10
CA ALA A 63 11.73 23.18 5.45
C ALA A 63 11.60 24.45 4.57
N ALA A 64 10.37 24.93 4.32
CA ALA A 64 10.12 26.12 3.50
C ALA A 64 8.84 26.88 3.90
N ASP A 65 8.63 28.02 3.25
CA ASP A 65 7.33 28.71 3.22
C ASP A 65 6.24 27.75 2.74
N VAL A 66 5.12 27.73 3.47
CA VAL A 66 3.98 26.84 3.21
C VAL A 66 3.43 26.95 1.79
N SER A 67 3.52 28.14 1.18
CA SER A 67 3.07 28.39 -0.19
C SER A 67 3.93 27.69 -1.25
N LYS A 68 5.16 27.28 -0.88
CA LYS A 68 6.12 26.57 -1.74
C LYS A 68 6.27 25.10 -1.35
N ALA A 69 5.58 24.65 -0.30
CA ALA A 69 5.64 23.27 0.13
C ALA A 69 4.84 22.34 -0.80
N GLY A 70 5.39 21.15 -1.03
CA GLY A 70 4.77 20.12 -1.88
C GLY A 70 4.28 18.90 -1.10
N LEU A 71 4.50 18.86 0.21
CA LEU A 71 4.21 17.69 1.05
C LEU A 71 3.59 18.13 2.38
N PHE A 72 2.44 17.53 2.70
CA PHE A 72 1.69 17.78 3.93
C PHE A 72 1.24 16.45 4.55
N VAL A 73 1.19 16.39 5.87
CA VAL A 73 0.68 15.22 6.60
C VAL A 73 -0.65 15.58 7.25
N LEU A 74 -1.67 14.73 7.10
CA LEU A 74 -2.93 14.84 7.84
C LEU A 74 -2.91 13.90 9.04
N LYS A 75 -3.13 14.45 10.24
CA LYS A 75 -3.45 13.70 11.46
C LYS A 75 -4.94 13.89 11.78
N PHE A 76 -5.67 12.78 11.76
CA PHE A 76 -7.09 12.77 12.13
C PHE A 76 -7.27 13.08 13.61
N SER A 77 -8.41 13.67 13.97
CA SER A 77 -8.72 14.00 15.36
C SER A 77 -8.98 12.75 16.20
N ARG A 78 -8.86 12.89 17.53
CA ARG A 78 -9.23 11.83 18.48
C ARG A 78 -10.70 11.42 18.36
N SER A 79 -11.60 12.36 18.13
CA SER A 79 -13.01 12.07 17.87
C SER A 79 -13.18 11.32 16.56
N ALA A 80 -12.43 11.64 15.49
CA ALA A 80 -12.49 10.86 14.25
C ALA A 80 -11.96 9.44 14.42
N ASN A 81 -10.96 9.24 15.30
CA ASN A 81 -10.51 7.92 15.74
C ASN A 81 -11.55 7.17 16.59
N THR A 82 -12.61 7.84 17.06
CA THR A 82 -13.67 7.25 17.90
C THR A 82 -14.97 7.05 17.11
N ASP A 83 -15.39 8.06 16.34
CA ASP A 83 -16.59 8.10 15.51
C ASP A 83 -16.43 7.31 14.21
N GLY A 84 -15.19 7.08 13.77
CA GLY A 84 -14.84 6.23 12.65
C GLY A 84 -14.81 6.93 11.29
N LEU A 85 -15.03 6.15 10.23
CA LEU A 85 -14.70 6.54 8.85
C LEU A 85 -15.39 7.80 8.35
N GLY A 86 -16.60 8.11 8.84
CA GLY A 86 -17.35 9.27 8.35
C GLY A 86 -16.76 10.61 8.77
N LEU A 87 -16.39 10.75 10.04
CA LEU A 87 -15.72 11.97 10.49
C LEU A 87 -14.32 12.08 9.89
N LYS A 88 -13.61 10.97 9.71
CA LYS A 88 -12.32 10.96 8.99
C LYS A 88 -12.48 11.45 7.54
N ALA A 89 -13.54 11.07 6.83
CA ALA A 89 -13.76 11.52 5.46
C ALA A 89 -14.05 13.02 5.38
N LEU A 90 -14.80 13.56 6.35
CA LEU A 90 -15.01 15.01 6.48
C LEU A 90 -13.70 15.76 6.75
N GLU A 91 -12.90 15.27 7.71
CA GLU A 91 -11.60 15.87 8.05
C GLU A 91 -10.62 15.81 6.87
N LEU A 92 -10.65 14.74 6.07
CA LEU A 92 -9.89 14.65 4.83
C LEU A 92 -10.34 15.72 3.82
N ALA A 93 -11.65 15.86 3.60
CA ALA A 93 -12.18 16.85 2.65
C ALA A 93 -11.78 18.29 3.03
N GLU A 94 -11.91 18.65 4.30
CA GLU A 94 -11.49 19.98 4.78
C GLU A 94 -9.95 20.15 4.72
N ALA A 95 -9.18 19.10 4.98
CA ALA A 95 -7.71 19.18 4.86
C ALA A 95 -7.28 19.43 3.42
N ILE A 96 -7.91 18.78 2.44
CA ILE A 96 -7.64 18.99 1.01
C ILE A 96 -7.93 20.44 0.63
N LYS A 97 -9.07 20.97 1.04
CA LYS A 97 -9.46 22.36 0.82
C LYS A 97 -8.45 23.34 1.40
N GLU A 98 -7.97 23.10 2.63
CA GLU A 98 -6.97 23.97 3.26
C GLU A 98 -5.59 23.87 2.60
N VAL A 99 -5.11 22.67 2.22
CA VAL A 99 -3.86 22.51 1.45
C VAL A 99 -3.92 23.29 0.14
N ARG A 100 -5.05 23.20 -0.57
CA ARG A 100 -5.26 23.97 -1.81
C ARG A 100 -5.27 25.47 -1.58
N ARG A 101 -5.89 25.94 -0.49
CA ARG A 101 -5.89 27.35 -0.11
C ARG A 101 -4.48 27.85 0.24
N LEU A 102 -3.69 27.03 0.93
CA LEU A 102 -2.31 27.36 1.33
C LEU A 102 -1.33 27.40 0.16
N THR A 103 -1.48 26.47 -0.78
CA THR A 103 -0.53 26.27 -1.88
C THR A 103 -0.96 26.94 -3.19
N GLY A 104 -2.23 27.31 -3.31
CA GLY A 104 -2.85 27.73 -4.58
C GLY A 104 -3.13 26.57 -5.56
N GLY A 105 -2.89 25.31 -5.16
CA GLY A 105 -3.11 24.14 -5.99
C GLY A 105 -4.59 23.87 -6.31
N THR A 106 -4.87 23.39 -7.52
CA THR A 106 -6.24 23.05 -7.95
C THR A 106 -6.66 21.63 -7.54
N LYS A 107 -5.71 20.71 -7.44
CA LYS A 107 -5.89 19.32 -6.98
C LYS A 107 -4.76 18.91 -6.05
N VAL A 108 -4.96 17.86 -5.26
CA VAL A 108 -3.92 17.20 -4.46
C VAL A 108 -3.66 15.77 -4.93
N ARG A 109 -2.49 15.24 -4.59
CA ARG A 109 -2.16 13.81 -4.72
C ARG A 109 -2.18 13.19 -3.33
N LEU A 110 -2.97 12.14 -3.14
CA LEU A 110 -3.13 11.49 -1.85
C LEU A 110 -2.24 10.24 -1.76
N VAL A 111 -1.47 10.15 -0.68
CA VAL A 111 -0.81 8.92 -0.26
C VAL A 111 -1.46 8.49 1.04
N ALA A 112 -2.04 7.30 1.07
CA ALA A 112 -2.85 6.84 2.19
C ALA A 112 -2.39 5.45 2.65
N HIS A 113 -2.20 5.30 3.96
CA HIS A 113 -1.83 4.04 4.58
C HIS A 113 -3.02 3.39 5.27
N SER A 114 -3.10 2.06 5.22
CA SER A 114 -4.10 1.28 5.96
C SER A 114 -5.52 1.78 5.68
N ALA A 115 -6.34 1.96 6.72
CA ALA A 115 -7.70 2.47 6.61
C ALA A 115 -7.81 3.89 6.02
N GLY A 116 -6.72 4.66 5.99
CA GLY A 116 -6.69 5.97 5.34
C GLY A 116 -7.08 5.89 3.85
N GLY A 117 -6.74 4.79 3.17
CA GLY A 117 -7.16 4.59 1.77
C GLY A 117 -8.66 4.32 1.63
N VAL A 118 -9.30 3.69 2.62
CA VAL A 118 -10.76 3.54 2.65
C VAL A 118 -11.42 4.88 2.96
N VAL A 119 -10.88 5.67 3.89
CA VAL A 119 -11.33 7.06 4.13
C VAL A 119 -11.28 7.89 2.85
N ALA A 120 -10.18 7.82 2.11
CA ALA A 120 -10.05 8.51 0.84
C ALA A 120 -11.11 8.05 -0.17
N ARG A 121 -11.37 6.75 -0.27
CA ARG A 121 -12.44 6.22 -1.14
C ARG A 121 -13.83 6.68 -0.71
N VAL A 122 -14.12 6.75 0.59
CA VAL A 122 -15.40 7.27 1.11
C VAL A 122 -15.63 8.70 0.62
N TYR A 123 -14.59 9.54 0.66
CA TYR A 123 -14.64 10.90 0.11
C TYR A 123 -14.82 10.88 -1.43
N LEU A 124 -13.93 10.20 -2.14
CA LEU A 124 -13.87 10.17 -3.62
C LEU A 124 -15.14 9.59 -4.26
N GLN A 125 -15.76 8.60 -3.63
CA GLN A 125 -16.97 7.95 -4.12
C GLN A 125 -18.25 8.59 -3.56
N SER A 126 -18.14 9.71 -2.82
CA SER A 126 -19.27 10.41 -2.19
C SER A 126 -20.16 9.47 -1.36
N ALA A 127 -19.55 8.53 -0.64
CA ALA A 127 -20.26 7.42 0.00
C ALA A 127 -21.08 7.82 1.23
N LEU A 128 -20.97 9.08 1.69
CA LEU A 128 -21.69 9.60 2.85
C LEU A 128 -22.49 10.85 2.51
N PRO A 129 -23.72 11.00 3.03
CA PRO A 129 -24.46 12.25 2.93
C PRO A 129 -23.67 13.42 3.54
N GLY A 130 -23.67 14.56 2.86
CA GLY A 130 -23.04 15.80 3.35
C GLY A 130 -21.55 15.96 3.02
N VAL A 131 -20.85 14.90 2.63
CA VAL A 131 -19.44 14.95 2.18
C VAL A 131 -19.37 14.48 0.73
N ARG A 132 -19.49 15.41 -0.22
CA ARG A 132 -19.41 15.12 -1.65
C ARG A 132 -17.99 15.33 -2.17
N TYR A 133 -17.58 14.48 -3.10
CA TYR A 133 -16.32 14.67 -3.81
C TYR A 133 -16.34 15.97 -4.62
N ASN A 134 -15.28 16.77 -4.50
CA ASN A 134 -15.19 18.11 -5.08
C ASN A 134 -14.22 18.19 -6.29
N HIS A 135 -13.90 17.04 -6.93
CA HIS A 135 -12.98 16.97 -8.07
C HIS A 135 -11.59 17.57 -7.80
N ASP A 136 -11.14 17.50 -6.56
CA ASP A 136 -9.94 18.17 -6.04
C ASP A 136 -8.80 17.20 -5.71
N VAL A 137 -8.90 15.98 -6.22
CA VAL A 137 -7.88 14.94 -6.13
C VAL A 137 -7.46 14.55 -7.54
N ASP A 138 -6.15 14.44 -7.75
CA ASP A 138 -5.52 13.98 -9.00
C ASP A 138 -5.31 12.47 -8.98
N ARG A 139 -4.77 11.96 -7.87
CA ARG A 139 -4.51 10.52 -7.68
C ARG A 139 -4.59 10.09 -6.23
N LEU A 140 -4.92 8.82 -6.02
CA LEU A 140 -4.87 8.12 -4.75
C LEU A 140 -3.90 6.93 -4.86
N ILE A 141 -2.84 7.00 -4.07
CA ILE A 141 -1.85 5.94 -3.89
C ILE A 141 -2.09 5.33 -2.51
N THR A 142 -2.45 4.05 -2.45
CA THR A 142 -2.67 3.33 -1.20
C THR A 142 -1.49 2.44 -0.83
N ILE A 143 -1.21 2.32 0.47
CA ILE A 143 -0.21 1.41 1.04
C ILE A 143 -0.96 0.52 2.02
N ALA A 144 -1.01 -0.78 1.75
CA ALA A 144 -1.62 -1.76 2.66
C ALA A 144 -3.09 -1.47 3.06
N THR A 145 -3.87 -0.85 2.16
CA THR A 145 -5.26 -0.48 2.47
C THR A 145 -6.21 -1.67 2.35
N PRO A 146 -7.05 -1.98 3.36
CA PRO A 146 -8.01 -3.08 3.30
C PRO A 146 -9.23 -2.75 2.42
N HIS A 147 -9.08 -2.72 1.10
CA HIS A 147 -10.15 -2.40 0.14
C HIS A 147 -11.29 -3.41 0.13
N LEU A 148 -11.02 -4.67 0.47
CA LEU A 148 -12.01 -5.75 0.64
C LEU A 148 -12.29 -6.05 2.13
N GLY A 149 -11.79 -5.21 3.05
CA GLY A 149 -11.89 -5.40 4.49
C GLY A 149 -10.72 -6.20 5.09
N SER A 150 -10.72 -6.40 6.40
CA SER A 150 -9.72 -7.27 7.05
C SER A 150 -10.41 -8.31 7.93
N ALA A 151 -10.07 -9.58 7.74
CA ALA A 151 -10.53 -10.67 8.63
C ALA A 151 -10.18 -10.40 10.11
N LEU A 152 -9.09 -9.65 10.36
CA LEU A 152 -8.67 -9.21 11.69
C LEU A 152 -9.36 -7.90 12.14
N ALA A 153 -10.46 -7.47 11.50
CA ALA A 153 -11.18 -6.23 11.82
C ALA A 153 -11.60 -6.08 13.30
N SER A 154 -11.74 -7.19 14.05
CA SER A 154 -11.95 -7.14 15.50
C SER A 154 -10.77 -6.55 16.28
N HIS A 155 -9.54 -6.66 15.75
CA HIS A 155 -8.32 -6.06 16.32
C HIS A 155 -8.12 -4.60 15.89
N PHE A 156 -8.87 -4.13 14.88
CA PHE A 156 -8.88 -2.73 14.43
C PHE A 156 -9.84 -1.83 15.22
N GLY A 157 -10.56 -2.37 16.21
CA GLY A 157 -11.45 -1.63 17.12
C GLY A 157 -10.82 -0.37 17.70
N ASP A 158 -9.52 -0.44 18.01
CA ASP A 158 -8.77 0.67 18.59
C ASP A 158 -8.29 1.71 17.53
N PHE A 159 -8.18 1.36 16.24
CA PHE A 159 -7.70 2.25 15.15
C PHE A 159 -8.83 2.98 14.40
N LEU A 160 -10.02 2.40 14.41
CA LEU A 160 -11.19 2.86 13.63
C LEU A 160 -12.33 3.40 14.51
N GLY A 161 -12.13 3.35 15.82
CA GLY A 161 -13.14 3.71 16.81
C GLY A 161 -14.17 2.62 17.05
N THR A 162 -15.16 2.94 17.88
CA THR A 162 -16.20 2.00 18.31
C THR A 162 -17.09 1.49 17.17
N ARG A 163 -16.91 2.00 15.94
CA ARG A 163 -17.60 1.60 14.69
C ARG A 163 -16.74 0.75 13.74
N ALA A 164 -15.78 -0.01 14.26
CA ALA A 164 -14.94 -0.96 13.49
C ALA A 164 -15.71 -2.05 12.71
N THR A 165 -17.03 -2.18 12.89
CA THR A 165 -17.92 -2.99 12.04
C THR A 165 -17.93 -2.56 10.58
N SER A 166 -17.51 -1.33 10.27
CA SER A 166 -17.51 -0.78 8.90
C SER A 166 -16.36 -1.30 8.02
N LEU A 167 -15.39 -2.04 8.56
CA LEU A 167 -14.22 -2.56 7.84
C LEU A 167 -14.06 -4.08 7.89
N LYS A 168 -15.05 -4.78 8.45
CA LYS A 168 -15.17 -6.24 8.26
C LYS A 168 -15.34 -6.54 6.77
N PRO A 169 -14.80 -7.66 6.26
CA PRO A 169 -15.25 -8.23 4.99
C PRO A 169 -16.78 -8.23 4.98
N ASP A 170 -17.35 -7.78 3.87
CA ASP A 170 -18.80 -7.60 3.69
C ASP A 170 -19.49 -6.60 4.62
N SER A 171 -18.81 -5.59 5.16
CA SER A 171 -19.52 -4.47 5.77
C SER A 171 -20.42 -3.76 4.74
N ALA A 172 -21.54 -3.18 5.19
CA ALA A 172 -22.43 -2.44 4.30
C ALA A 172 -21.69 -1.32 3.53
N LEU A 173 -20.76 -0.63 4.19
CA LEU A 173 -19.95 0.41 3.57
C LEU A 173 -18.99 -0.15 2.51
N LEU A 174 -18.28 -1.25 2.79
CA LEU A 174 -17.36 -1.82 1.80
C LEU A 174 -18.11 -2.42 0.62
N ARG A 175 -19.27 -3.03 0.85
CA ARG A 175 -20.17 -3.45 -0.24
C ARG A 175 -20.58 -2.26 -1.08
N GLU A 176 -21.00 -1.16 -0.45
CA GLU A 176 -21.37 0.07 -1.15
C GLU A 176 -20.22 0.60 -2.02
N LEU A 177 -19.02 0.75 -1.45
CA LEU A 177 -17.82 1.24 -2.15
C LEU A 177 -17.36 0.33 -3.29
N ASN A 178 -17.50 -0.99 -3.15
CA ASN A 178 -17.00 -1.97 -4.12
C ASN A 178 -18.04 -2.29 -5.21
N TRP A 179 -19.32 -2.38 -4.87
CA TRP A 179 -20.37 -2.86 -5.77
C TRP A 179 -21.27 -1.77 -6.32
N ASN A 180 -21.61 -0.75 -5.54
CA ASN A 180 -22.68 0.19 -5.89
C ASN A 180 -22.16 1.56 -6.32
N LEU A 181 -21.03 2.00 -5.77
CA LEU A 181 -20.42 3.28 -6.10
C LEU A 181 -19.26 3.11 -7.08
N ASP A 182 -19.17 4.01 -8.04
CA ASP A 182 -18.07 4.05 -9.01
C ASP A 182 -16.87 4.83 -8.46
N LEU A 183 -15.68 4.49 -8.95
CA LEU A 183 -14.51 5.33 -8.75
C LEU A 183 -14.60 6.56 -9.67
N PRO A 184 -14.28 7.77 -9.21
CA PRO A 184 -14.32 8.97 -10.05
C PRO A 184 -13.33 8.87 -11.22
N ALA A 185 -13.82 9.16 -12.43
CA ALA A 185 -13.06 9.02 -13.67
C ALA A 185 -11.86 9.99 -13.78
N ASP A 186 -11.90 11.11 -13.06
CA ASP A 186 -10.86 12.14 -13.07
C ASP A 186 -9.74 11.91 -12.03
N VAL A 187 -9.72 10.75 -11.39
CA VAL A 187 -8.71 10.34 -10.39
C VAL A 187 -7.94 9.11 -10.87
N GLU A 188 -6.63 9.08 -10.64
CA GLU A 188 -5.78 7.89 -10.83
C GLU A 188 -5.68 7.07 -9.55
N PHE A 189 -5.64 5.74 -9.66
CA PHE A 189 -5.62 4.84 -8.51
C PHE A 189 -4.43 3.89 -8.57
N ALA A 190 -3.67 3.78 -7.49
CA ALA A 190 -2.62 2.79 -7.31
C ALA A 190 -2.67 2.13 -5.93
N SER A 191 -2.39 0.84 -5.89
CA SER A 191 -2.21 0.08 -4.65
C SER A 191 -0.80 -0.48 -4.54
N ILE A 192 -0.06 -0.07 -3.51
CA ILE A 192 1.16 -0.73 -3.07
C ILE A 192 0.73 -1.86 -2.12
N VAL A 193 0.77 -3.07 -2.64
CA VAL A 193 0.48 -4.31 -1.92
C VAL A 193 1.71 -4.70 -1.12
N VAL A 194 1.63 -4.61 0.19
CA VAL A 194 2.68 -4.95 1.14
C VAL A 194 2.57 -6.41 1.53
N ARG A 195 3.68 -7.12 1.41
CA ARG A 195 3.82 -8.50 1.87
C ARG A 195 5.05 -8.64 2.77
N GLY A 196 4.86 -9.28 3.92
CA GLY A 196 5.93 -9.57 4.85
C GLY A 196 6.92 -10.58 4.28
N ILE A 197 8.22 -10.34 4.49
CA ILE A 197 9.22 -11.40 4.44
C ILE A 197 9.10 -12.15 5.76
N ALA A 198 8.83 -13.45 5.70
CA ALA A 198 8.58 -14.32 6.85
C ALA A 198 7.18 -14.16 7.49
N ALA A 199 6.70 -12.95 7.62
CA ALA A 199 5.43 -12.70 8.27
C ALA A 199 4.20 -13.07 7.40
N ASP A 200 3.23 -13.77 8.00
CA ASP A 200 1.92 -14.05 7.41
C ASP A 200 1.95 -14.75 6.03
N GLN A 201 2.92 -15.61 5.78
CA GLN A 201 3.15 -16.27 4.47
C GLN A 201 2.03 -17.22 4.00
N ARG A 202 0.96 -17.45 4.79
CA ARG A 202 0.03 -18.57 4.59
C ARG A 202 -1.45 -18.23 4.74
N GLY A 203 -1.84 -16.96 4.79
CA GLY A 203 -3.25 -16.62 4.58
C GLY A 203 -3.65 -17.10 3.18
N GLU A 204 -4.63 -17.99 3.06
CA GLU A 204 -5.09 -18.52 1.76
C GLU A 204 -6.07 -17.57 1.06
N GLY A 205 -6.44 -16.46 1.71
CA GLY A 205 -7.29 -15.42 1.15
C GLY A 205 -8.76 -15.83 0.97
N ASP A 206 -9.18 -16.96 1.54
CA ASP A 206 -10.52 -17.54 1.38
C ASP A 206 -11.64 -16.55 1.73
N ASP A 207 -11.45 -15.78 2.79
CA ASP A 207 -12.38 -14.74 3.25
C ASP A 207 -12.66 -13.64 2.20
N TYR A 208 -11.86 -13.54 1.13
CA TYR A 208 -11.98 -12.50 0.11
C TYR A 208 -12.46 -13.04 -1.24
N ARG A 209 -12.67 -14.36 -1.40
CA ARG A 209 -13.02 -14.96 -2.69
C ARG A 209 -14.33 -14.41 -3.28
N GLU A 210 -15.32 -14.12 -2.44
CA GLU A 210 -16.62 -13.59 -2.87
C GLU A 210 -16.56 -12.09 -3.21
N ALA A 211 -15.66 -11.35 -2.56
CA ALA A 211 -15.52 -9.90 -2.74
C ALA A 211 -14.54 -9.52 -3.86
N ALA A 212 -13.63 -10.42 -4.24
CA ALA A 212 -12.59 -10.19 -5.24
C ALA A 212 -13.00 -10.61 -6.66
N ASP A 213 -12.40 -9.98 -7.67
CA ASP A 213 -12.41 -10.41 -9.06
C ASP A 213 -11.67 -11.75 -9.19
N ALA A 214 -12.41 -12.86 -9.07
CA ALA A 214 -11.87 -14.22 -9.07
C ALA A 214 -11.13 -14.56 -10.37
N ALA A 215 -11.57 -14.03 -11.51
CA ALA A 215 -10.97 -14.30 -12.81
C ALA A 215 -9.60 -13.61 -12.97
N LEU A 216 -9.46 -12.40 -12.43
CA LEU A 216 -8.14 -11.77 -12.31
C LEU A 216 -7.29 -12.49 -11.27
N LEU A 217 -7.82 -12.69 -10.06
CA LEU A 217 -7.10 -13.27 -8.93
C LEU A 217 -6.45 -14.60 -9.28
N ALA A 218 -7.16 -15.51 -9.93
CA ALA A 218 -6.67 -16.85 -10.29
C ALA A 218 -5.43 -16.83 -11.19
N ARG A 219 -5.22 -15.76 -11.96
CA ARG A 219 -4.10 -15.61 -12.90
C ARG A 219 -2.91 -14.86 -12.30
N LEU A 220 -3.08 -14.16 -11.18
CA LEU A 220 -2.01 -13.36 -10.60
C LEU A 220 -0.90 -14.23 -9.97
N PRO A 221 0.34 -13.69 -9.90
CA PRO A 221 1.41 -14.28 -9.11
C PRO A 221 0.96 -14.67 -7.70
N VAL A 222 1.59 -15.70 -7.13
CA VAL A 222 1.22 -16.24 -5.81
C VAL A 222 1.26 -15.17 -4.71
N GLU A 223 2.14 -14.17 -4.83
CA GLU A 223 2.29 -13.11 -3.84
C GLU A 223 1.14 -12.09 -3.81
N TYR A 224 0.29 -12.08 -4.85
CA TYR A 224 -0.97 -11.33 -4.83
C TYR A 224 -2.14 -12.19 -4.37
N ARG A 225 -1.93 -13.50 -4.19
CA ARG A 225 -2.95 -14.47 -3.80
C ARG A 225 -2.82 -14.94 -2.36
N THR A 226 -1.59 -15.01 -1.82
CA THR A 226 -1.34 -15.57 -0.49
C THR A 226 -0.52 -14.64 0.40
N GLY A 227 -0.95 -14.61 1.66
CA GLY A 227 -0.32 -13.90 2.75
C GLY A 227 -0.67 -12.43 2.86
N GLY A 228 0.17 -11.66 3.53
CA GLY A 228 -0.14 -10.28 3.87
C GLY A 228 0.97 -9.58 4.63
N ASP A 229 0.58 -8.56 5.38
CA ASP A 229 1.47 -7.73 6.20
C ASP A 229 1.22 -7.93 7.71
N GLN A 230 0.73 -9.12 8.09
CA GLN A 230 0.27 -9.51 9.43
C GLN A 230 -1.08 -8.92 9.86
N VAL A 231 -1.66 -8.02 9.07
CA VAL A 231 -2.87 -7.30 9.45
C VAL A 231 -3.92 -7.32 8.32
N VAL A 232 -3.49 -7.08 7.09
CA VAL A 232 -4.31 -7.03 5.90
C VAL A 232 -3.76 -8.02 4.88
N HIS A 233 -4.63 -8.87 4.38
CA HIS A 233 -4.28 -9.85 3.36
C HIS A 233 -4.03 -9.19 2.00
N VAL A 234 -3.08 -9.68 1.21
CA VAL A 234 -2.70 -9.11 -0.10
C VAL A 234 -3.88 -8.93 -1.06
N CYS A 235 -4.84 -9.86 -1.06
CA CYS A 235 -6.06 -9.73 -1.87
C CYS A 235 -6.87 -8.48 -1.51
N SER A 236 -6.97 -8.16 -0.22
CA SER A 236 -7.70 -6.98 0.24
C SER A 236 -6.92 -5.69 -0.02
N GLN A 237 -5.59 -5.75 -0.05
CA GLN A 237 -4.74 -4.60 -0.34
C GLN A 237 -4.81 -4.13 -1.81
N ASN A 238 -5.17 -5.03 -2.73
CA ASN A 238 -5.19 -4.73 -4.16
C ASN A 238 -6.55 -4.18 -4.58
N LEU A 239 -6.68 -2.85 -4.72
CA LEU A 239 -7.92 -2.22 -5.16
C LEU A 239 -8.39 -2.74 -6.52
N ARG A 240 -7.48 -3.18 -7.41
CA ARG A 240 -7.87 -3.70 -8.72
C ARG A 240 -8.70 -4.98 -8.62
N LEU A 241 -8.63 -5.72 -7.52
CA LEU A 241 -9.49 -6.88 -7.29
C LEU A 241 -10.92 -6.50 -6.90
N ALA A 242 -11.22 -5.23 -6.58
CA ALA A 242 -12.57 -4.79 -6.29
C ALA A 242 -13.40 -4.59 -7.59
N PRO A 243 -14.69 -4.96 -7.61
CA PRO A 243 -15.55 -4.78 -8.78
C PRO A 243 -15.63 -3.34 -9.32
N CYS A 244 -15.57 -2.33 -8.43
CA CYS A 244 -15.56 -0.92 -8.83
C CYS A 244 -14.33 -0.54 -9.66
N ALA A 245 -13.18 -1.16 -9.40
CA ALA A 245 -11.98 -0.95 -10.21
C ALA A 245 -12.16 -1.52 -11.62
N ALA A 246 -12.73 -2.71 -11.75
CA ALA A 246 -13.03 -3.29 -13.07
C ALA A 246 -14.03 -2.42 -13.87
N ARG A 247 -15.03 -1.81 -13.20
CA ARG A 247 -15.93 -0.83 -13.84
C ARG A 247 -15.17 0.42 -14.29
N TYR A 248 -14.34 0.98 -13.42
CA TYR A 248 -13.51 2.15 -13.73
C TYR A 248 -12.62 1.92 -14.96
N GLU A 249 -11.91 0.79 -15.04
CA GLU A 249 -11.04 0.52 -16.19
C GLU A 249 -11.83 0.39 -17.49
N ARG A 250 -13.00 -0.26 -17.46
CA ARG A 250 -13.87 -0.37 -18.64
C ARG A 250 -14.41 0.98 -19.10
N GLN A 251 -14.77 1.84 -18.16
CA GLN A 251 -15.36 3.15 -18.45
C GLN A 251 -14.32 4.15 -18.95
N THR A 252 -13.12 4.16 -18.35
CA THR A 252 -12.12 5.21 -18.57
C THR A 252 -10.98 4.76 -19.49
N GLY A 253 -10.76 3.45 -19.65
CA GLY A 253 -9.58 2.90 -20.29
C GLY A 253 -8.27 3.09 -19.52
N ARG A 254 -8.33 3.68 -18.31
CA ARG A 254 -7.18 3.96 -17.43
C ARG A 254 -6.95 2.78 -16.47
N PRO A 255 -5.70 2.52 -16.04
CA PRO A 255 -5.42 1.43 -15.12
C PRO A 255 -5.78 1.79 -13.68
N VAL A 256 -6.26 0.80 -12.92
CA VAL A 256 -6.06 0.79 -11.46
C VAL A 256 -4.76 0.06 -11.18
N GLN A 257 -3.71 0.81 -10.91
CA GLN A 257 -2.37 0.28 -10.74
C GLN A 257 -2.24 -0.56 -9.48
N TYR A 258 -1.41 -1.60 -9.53
CA TYR A 258 -1.02 -2.37 -8.35
C TYR A 258 0.41 -2.86 -8.48
N MET A 259 1.15 -2.83 -7.39
CA MET A 259 2.55 -3.25 -7.34
C MET A 259 2.87 -3.83 -5.98
N LEU A 260 3.70 -4.85 -5.96
CA LEU A 260 4.07 -5.57 -4.74
C LEU A 260 5.32 -4.92 -4.11
N ALA A 261 5.27 -4.71 -2.80
CA ALA A 261 6.41 -4.34 -1.97
C ALA A 261 6.64 -5.43 -0.92
N ARG A 262 7.84 -6.00 -0.91
CA ARG A 262 8.26 -6.97 0.10
C ARG A 262 8.96 -6.24 1.23
N VAL A 263 8.36 -6.26 2.41
CA VAL A 263 8.84 -5.54 3.59
C VAL A 263 9.30 -6.55 4.64
N ALA A 264 10.50 -6.33 5.19
CA ALA A 264 11.04 -7.20 6.23
C ALA A 264 10.19 -7.12 7.51
N ASP A 265 9.99 -8.25 8.18
CA ASP A 265 9.40 -8.30 9.52
C ASP A 265 10.31 -7.54 10.51
N PRO A 266 9.88 -6.38 11.07
CA PRO A 266 10.73 -5.58 11.95
C PRO A 266 10.77 -6.14 13.39
N SER A 267 9.94 -7.14 13.69
CA SER A 267 9.96 -7.91 14.93
C SER A 267 11.33 -8.52 15.21
N PRO A 268 11.90 -8.37 16.42
CA PRO A 268 13.06 -9.14 16.82
C PRO A 268 12.79 -10.66 16.79
N ASP A 269 13.87 -11.44 16.75
CA ASP A 269 13.84 -12.89 16.57
C ASP A 269 13.05 -13.65 17.66
N ASP A 270 12.79 -12.99 18.80
CA ASP A 270 12.11 -13.46 20.01
C ASP A 270 10.69 -12.86 20.22
N ARG A 271 9.96 -12.61 19.14
CA ARG A 271 8.48 -12.44 19.05
C ARG A 271 7.73 -12.24 20.38
N SER A 272 7.75 -11.01 20.88
CA SER A 272 6.78 -10.49 21.84
C SER A 272 5.47 -10.10 21.13
N LEU A 273 4.32 -10.30 21.79
CA LEU A 273 2.99 -9.93 21.28
C LEU A 273 2.79 -8.41 21.08
N TYR A 274 3.75 -7.59 21.53
CA TYR A 274 3.69 -6.11 21.53
C TYR A 274 4.51 -5.47 20.39
N GLU A 275 5.00 -6.24 19.42
CA GLU A 275 5.97 -5.77 18.43
C GLU A 275 5.37 -5.02 17.23
N THR A 276 6.19 -4.13 16.66
CA THR A 276 5.93 -3.43 15.41
C THR A 276 5.64 -4.44 14.31
N ARG A 277 4.51 -4.27 13.61
CA ARG A 277 4.11 -5.15 12.51
C ARG A 277 4.63 -4.63 11.18
N VAL A 278 4.82 -5.51 10.21
CA VAL A 278 5.09 -5.18 8.80
C VAL A 278 4.11 -4.12 8.30
N HIS A 279 2.82 -4.27 8.63
CA HIS A 279 1.79 -3.29 8.32
C HIS A 279 2.14 -1.86 8.77
N VAL A 280 2.67 -1.69 9.98
CA VAL A 280 2.99 -0.38 10.56
C VAL A 280 4.34 0.15 10.03
N ALA A 281 5.31 -0.74 9.80
CA ALA A 281 6.62 -0.34 9.29
C ALA A 281 6.62 -0.01 7.79
N ALA A 282 5.65 -0.51 7.02
CA ALA A 282 5.65 -0.41 5.57
C ALA A 282 5.79 1.03 5.02
N PRO A 283 5.15 2.07 5.55
CA PRO A 283 5.34 3.43 5.05
C PRO A 283 6.76 3.99 5.26
N GLN A 284 7.57 3.40 6.14
CA GLN A 284 8.97 3.79 6.33
C GLN A 284 9.95 2.94 5.50
N ASP A 285 9.46 1.90 4.82
CA ASP A 285 10.30 1.05 3.97
C ASP A 285 10.78 1.80 2.72
N ALA A 286 12.06 1.63 2.38
CA ALA A 286 12.69 2.35 1.27
C ALA A 286 12.11 1.94 -0.10
N THR A 287 11.67 0.69 -0.27
CA THR A 287 11.03 0.22 -1.51
C THR A 287 9.65 0.85 -1.64
N VAL A 288 8.88 0.86 -0.55
CA VAL A 288 7.56 1.52 -0.53
C VAL A 288 7.71 3.02 -0.85
N ALA A 289 8.67 3.71 -0.25
CA ALA A 289 8.92 5.13 -0.52
C ALA A 289 9.32 5.41 -1.98
N ARG A 290 10.17 4.55 -2.58
CA ARG A 290 10.52 4.60 -4.00
C ARG A 290 9.29 4.45 -4.91
N LEU A 291 8.43 3.48 -4.62
CA LEU A 291 7.21 3.23 -5.38
C LEU A 291 6.24 4.42 -5.28
N VAL A 292 6.04 4.97 -4.08
CA VAL A 292 5.22 6.18 -3.88
C VAL A 292 5.77 7.34 -4.71
N SER A 293 7.08 7.61 -4.61
CA SER A 293 7.70 8.69 -5.38
C SER A 293 7.54 8.51 -6.89
N GLY A 294 7.71 7.30 -7.41
CA GLY A 294 7.47 6.99 -8.82
C GLY A 294 6.03 7.26 -9.25
N LEU A 295 5.05 6.86 -8.42
CA LEU A 295 3.62 7.05 -8.70
C LEU A 295 3.17 8.51 -8.58
N LEU A 296 3.87 9.33 -7.79
CA LEU A 296 3.57 10.77 -7.65
C LEU A 296 3.99 11.60 -8.87
N GLY A 297 4.87 11.06 -9.73
CA GLY A 297 5.36 11.78 -10.91
C GLY A 297 4.34 11.82 -12.07
N ASP A 298 4.12 13.00 -12.63
CA ASP A 298 3.20 13.22 -13.77
C ASP A 298 3.64 12.48 -15.04
N GLY A 299 4.95 12.28 -15.21
CA GLY A 299 5.54 11.54 -16.34
C GLY A 299 5.64 10.04 -16.12
N ALA A 300 5.08 9.49 -15.04
CA ALA A 300 5.15 8.07 -14.78
C ALA A 300 4.35 7.31 -15.85
N ARG A 301 5.08 6.58 -16.70
CA ARG A 301 4.52 5.80 -17.81
C ARG A 301 3.48 4.77 -17.37
N LEU A 302 3.48 4.39 -16.09
CA LEU A 302 2.49 3.50 -15.50
C LEU A 302 1.05 4.05 -15.62
N TRP A 303 0.85 5.35 -15.76
CA TRP A 303 -0.50 5.91 -15.92
C TRP A 303 -1.02 5.89 -17.36
N GLN A 304 -0.17 5.58 -18.33
CA GLN A 304 -0.46 5.70 -19.75
C GLN A 304 -0.17 4.40 -20.49
N ALA A 305 -0.92 4.12 -21.54
CA ALA A 305 -0.62 2.97 -22.39
C ALA A 305 0.73 3.21 -23.09
N CYS A 306 1.63 2.25 -23.02
CA CYS A 306 2.94 2.33 -23.66
C CYS A 306 3.42 0.95 -24.14
N GLU A 307 4.40 0.99 -25.06
CA GLU A 307 5.04 -0.21 -25.57
C GLU A 307 5.89 -0.88 -24.47
N PRO A 308 5.96 -2.23 -24.41
CA PRO A 308 6.69 -2.93 -23.36
C PRO A 308 8.17 -2.50 -23.19
N GLU A 309 8.85 -2.12 -24.27
CA GLU A 309 10.25 -1.66 -24.24
C GLU A 309 10.41 -0.39 -23.40
N GLN A 310 9.38 0.45 -23.38
CA GLN A 310 9.37 1.68 -22.59
C GLN A 310 9.29 1.42 -21.08
N LEU A 311 8.90 0.20 -20.69
CA LEU A 311 8.80 -0.29 -19.33
C LEU A 311 9.78 -1.44 -19.04
N ALA A 312 10.77 -1.69 -19.90
CA ALA A 312 11.65 -2.87 -19.78
C ALA A 312 12.29 -3.02 -18.39
N ALA A 313 12.81 -1.92 -17.82
CA ALA A 313 13.41 -1.94 -16.47
C ALA A 313 12.38 -2.24 -15.37
N TRP A 314 11.16 -1.71 -15.52
CA TRP A 314 10.05 -1.95 -14.60
C TRP A 314 9.55 -3.40 -14.66
N ILE A 315 9.37 -3.92 -15.88
CA ILE A 315 9.02 -5.32 -16.15
C ILE A 315 10.08 -6.25 -15.57
N GLN A 316 11.37 -5.97 -15.80
CA GLN A 316 12.46 -6.78 -15.28
C GLN A 316 12.51 -6.76 -13.74
N TRP A 317 12.24 -5.61 -13.11
CA TRP A 317 12.17 -5.49 -11.66
C TRP A 317 11.04 -6.35 -11.08
N GLN A 318 9.83 -6.27 -11.64
CA GLN A 318 8.71 -7.13 -11.24
C GLN A 318 8.99 -8.61 -11.48
N ALA A 319 9.61 -8.97 -12.60
CA ALA A 319 9.93 -10.36 -12.89
C ALA A 319 10.91 -10.98 -11.86
N ARG A 320 11.90 -10.21 -11.39
CA ARG A 320 12.80 -10.66 -10.31
C ARG A 320 12.07 -10.81 -8.97
N LEU A 321 11.13 -9.91 -8.69
CA LEU A 321 10.28 -9.97 -7.51
C LEU A 321 9.46 -11.26 -7.50
N HIS A 322 8.83 -11.58 -8.64
CA HIS A 322 7.99 -12.77 -8.80
C HIS A 322 8.76 -14.09 -8.83
N ALA A 323 9.96 -14.11 -9.42
CA ALA A 323 10.84 -15.27 -9.30
C ALA A 323 11.22 -15.55 -7.83
N SER A 324 11.47 -14.50 -7.04
CA SER A 324 11.73 -14.65 -5.60
C SER A 324 10.50 -15.18 -4.85
N GLY A 325 9.30 -14.72 -5.21
CA GLY A 325 8.05 -15.24 -4.66
C GLY A 325 7.78 -16.71 -5.01
N ALA A 326 8.09 -17.13 -6.23
CA ALA A 326 7.99 -18.53 -6.64
C ALA A 326 8.94 -19.43 -5.83
N LEU A 327 10.19 -19.03 -5.61
CA LEU A 327 11.15 -19.75 -4.76
C LEU A 327 10.67 -19.87 -3.31
N GLU A 328 10.09 -18.80 -2.78
CA GLU A 328 9.51 -18.81 -1.44
C GLU A 328 8.35 -19.77 -1.31
N GLN A 329 7.41 -19.73 -2.27
CA GLN A 329 6.26 -20.62 -2.30
C GLN A 329 6.70 -22.09 -2.33
N TYR A 330 7.62 -22.43 -3.23
CA TYR A 330 8.20 -23.77 -3.31
C TYR A 330 8.82 -24.20 -1.96
N THR A 331 9.53 -23.31 -1.28
CA THR A 331 10.13 -23.61 0.03
C THR A 331 9.07 -23.85 1.11
N ILE A 332 7.96 -23.11 1.08
CA ILE A 332 6.84 -23.26 2.01
C ILE A 332 6.13 -24.59 1.81
N GLU A 333 5.95 -25.02 0.56
CA GLU A 333 5.35 -26.30 0.17
C GLU A 333 6.24 -27.48 0.60
N GLU A 334 7.54 -27.42 0.33
CA GLU A 334 8.50 -28.43 0.78
C GLU A 334 8.63 -28.49 2.31
N HIS A 335 8.50 -27.34 2.97
CA HIS A 335 8.64 -27.23 4.43
C HIS A 335 7.44 -26.54 5.09
N PRO A 336 6.28 -27.24 5.23
CA PRO A 336 5.04 -26.68 5.76
C PRO A 336 5.07 -26.23 7.23
N MET A 337 6.17 -26.42 7.96
CA MET A 337 6.30 -25.92 9.33
C MET A 337 7.37 -24.83 9.46
N SER A 338 7.85 -24.30 8.34
CA SER A 338 8.91 -23.29 8.29
C SER A 338 8.39 -21.98 7.74
N GLU A 339 9.15 -20.94 8.08
CA GLU A 339 8.93 -19.55 7.68
C GLU A 339 10.17 -19.06 6.95
N VAL A 340 10.02 -18.56 5.73
CA VAL A 340 11.14 -18.10 4.90
C VAL A 340 11.60 -16.72 5.36
N ARG A 341 12.86 -16.61 5.78
CA ARG A 341 13.46 -15.39 6.35
C ARG A 341 14.28 -14.59 5.34
N ASN A 342 14.85 -15.28 4.36
CA ASN A 342 15.65 -14.66 3.32
C ASN A 342 15.52 -15.44 2.02
N ILE A 343 15.61 -14.72 0.90
CA ILE A 343 15.59 -15.27 -0.45
C ILE A 343 16.71 -14.57 -1.21
N GLU A 344 17.63 -15.35 -1.76
CA GLU A 344 18.67 -14.87 -2.64
C GLU A 344 18.43 -15.45 -4.03
N LEU A 345 18.14 -14.56 -4.98
CA LEU A 345 18.02 -14.92 -6.38
C LEU A 345 19.42 -15.12 -6.95
N GLY A 346 19.70 -16.33 -7.44
CA GLY A 346 20.95 -16.71 -8.09
C GLY A 346 20.93 -16.33 -9.56
N SER A 347 20.82 -17.33 -10.45
CA SER A 347 20.68 -17.05 -11.88
C SER A 347 19.29 -16.48 -12.18
N PHE A 348 19.21 -15.52 -13.10
CA PHE A 348 17.96 -14.97 -13.59
C PHE A 348 18.18 -14.46 -15.02
N ALA A 349 17.50 -15.07 -15.99
CA ALA A 349 17.60 -14.71 -17.39
C ALA A 349 16.24 -14.82 -18.07
N MET A 350 15.93 -13.86 -18.94
CA MET A 350 14.84 -14.01 -19.90
C MET A 350 15.30 -14.99 -20.97
N VAL A 351 14.51 -16.03 -21.24
CA VAL A 351 14.84 -17.07 -22.22
C VAL A 351 14.01 -16.95 -23.49
N ASP A 352 12.81 -16.37 -23.39
CA ASP A 352 11.95 -16.11 -24.54
C ASP A 352 11.02 -14.91 -24.29
N ALA A 353 10.47 -14.35 -25.37
CA ALA A 353 9.48 -13.29 -25.34
C ALA A 353 8.51 -13.46 -26.52
N ASP A 354 7.22 -13.60 -26.21
CA ASP A 354 6.14 -13.69 -27.20
C ASP A 354 5.06 -12.65 -26.88
N GLY A 355 4.92 -11.64 -27.76
CA GLY A 355 4.01 -10.52 -27.56
C GLY A 355 4.23 -9.80 -26.22
N ASP A 356 3.24 -9.90 -25.33
CA ASP A 356 3.23 -9.31 -23.98
C ASP A 356 3.76 -10.27 -22.89
N THR A 357 4.04 -11.52 -23.26
CA THR A 357 4.53 -12.56 -22.37
C THR A 357 6.05 -12.62 -22.40
N ARG A 358 6.66 -12.81 -21.24
CA ARG A 358 8.10 -12.97 -21.05
C ARG A 358 8.34 -14.24 -20.26
N GLN A 359 9.18 -15.12 -20.79
CA GLN A 359 9.59 -16.34 -20.12
C GLN A 359 10.96 -16.16 -19.49
N TYR A 360 11.08 -16.55 -18.22
CA TYR A 360 12.29 -16.43 -17.44
C TYR A 360 12.73 -17.80 -16.91
N ALA A 361 14.03 -18.06 -16.95
CA ALA A 361 14.67 -19.11 -16.16
C ALA A 361 15.38 -18.48 -14.97
N PHE A 362 15.23 -19.10 -13.80
CA PHE A 362 15.84 -18.59 -12.58
C PHE A 362 16.26 -19.72 -11.63
N SER A 363 17.17 -19.37 -10.72
CA SER A 363 17.52 -20.20 -9.59
C SER A 363 17.71 -19.34 -8.36
N GLY A 364 17.69 -19.94 -7.18
CA GLY A 364 18.01 -19.21 -5.97
C GLY A 364 18.05 -20.10 -4.74
N LYS A 365 18.38 -19.45 -3.63
CA LYS A 365 18.48 -20.07 -2.32
C LYS A 365 17.55 -19.36 -1.35
N THR A 366 16.81 -20.12 -0.58
CA THR A 366 15.94 -19.63 0.48
C THR A 366 16.46 -20.13 1.82
N TRP A 367 16.30 -19.31 2.85
CA TRP A 367 16.60 -19.68 4.23
C TRP A 367 15.32 -19.63 5.02
N SER A 368 15.05 -20.68 5.79
CA SER A 368 13.84 -20.79 6.60
C SER A 368 14.15 -21.24 8.02
N LYS A 369 13.26 -20.87 8.93
CA LYS A 369 13.29 -21.21 10.35
C LYS A 369 12.04 -22.01 10.67
N ASN A 370 12.19 -23.14 11.36
CA ASN A 370 11.03 -23.91 11.80
C ASN A 370 10.25 -23.12 12.86
N ARG A 371 8.92 -23.06 12.71
CA ARG A 371 8.04 -22.28 13.59
C ARG A 371 7.88 -22.89 14.99
N ILE A 372 8.01 -24.22 15.13
CA ILE A 372 7.89 -24.94 16.40
C ILE A 372 9.25 -25.05 17.10
N ILE A 373 10.31 -25.25 16.32
CA ILE A 373 11.67 -25.41 16.83
C ILE A 373 12.57 -24.32 16.19
N PRO A 374 12.54 -23.08 16.72
CA PRO A 374 13.26 -21.92 16.18
C PRO A 374 14.75 -22.13 15.90
N CYS A 375 15.43 -23.01 16.65
CA CYS A 375 16.84 -23.31 16.44
C CYS A 375 17.10 -24.17 15.18
N ARG A 376 16.07 -24.83 14.63
CA ARG A 376 16.17 -25.63 13.41
C ARG A 376 16.06 -24.72 12.18
N ARG A 377 17.23 -24.26 11.72
CA ARG A 377 17.39 -23.51 10.48
C ARG A 377 17.55 -24.47 9.31
N ARG A 378 16.98 -24.12 8.16
CA ARG A 378 17.10 -24.86 6.89
C ARG A 378 17.43 -23.90 5.77
N TRP A 379 18.00 -24.43 4.71
CA TRP A 379 18.08 -23.74 3.44
C TRP A 379 17.64 -24.67 2.34
N THR A 380 16.99 -24.11 1.32
CA THR A 380 16.53 -24.82 0.13
C THR A 380 17.12 -24.12 -1.07
N GLN A 381 17.66 -24.89 -2.02
CA GLN A 381 18.12 -24.38 -3.29
C GLN A 381 17.22 -24.96 -4.38
N ALA A 382 16.70 -24.11 -5.24
CA ALA A 382 15.74 -24.51 -6.26
C ALA A 382 15.98 -23.73 -7.55
N SER A 383 15.45 -24.27 -8.64
CA SER A 383 15.47 -23.63 -9.95
C SER A 383 14.13 -23.79 -10.64
N GLY A 384 13.80 -22.86 -11.53
CA GLY A 384 12.49 -22.86 -12.16
C GLY A 384 12.41 -22.03 -13.42
N THR A 385 11.26 -22.13 -14.05
CA THR A 385 10.83 -21.27 -15.14
C THR A 385 9.57 -20.52 -14.74
N MET A 386 9.40 -19.32 -15.28
CA MET A 386 8.21 -18.51 -15.03
C MET A 386 7.84 -17.70 -16.27
N ASP A 387 6.58 -17.80 -16.65
CA ASP A 387 5.97 -17.03 -17.71
C ASP A 387 5.15 -15.90 -17.07
N LEU A 388 5.44 -14.65 -17.46
CA LEU A 388 4.73 -13.47 -16.98
C LEU A 388 4.16 -12.70 -18.18
N THR A 389 2.86 -12.46 -18.16
CA THR A 389 2.19 -11.59 -19.13
C THR A 389 1.94 -10.22 -18.52
N PHE A 390 2.37 -9.18 -19.22
CA PHE A 390 2.23 -7.79 -18.79
C PHE A 390 1.18 -7.07 -19.65
N ASP A 391 0.37 -6.19 -19.06
CA ASP A 391 -0.46 -5.31 -19.88
C ASP A 391 0.31 -4.06 -20.34
N ARG A 392 -0.33 -3.27 -21.23
CA ARG A 392 0.20 -1.99 -21.75
C ARG A 392 0.48 -0.91 -20.69
N PHE A 393 0.18 -1.18 -19.42
CA PHE A 393 0.46 -0.31 -18.28
C PHE A 393 1.56 -0.90 -17.37
N GLY A 394 2.18 -2.00 -17.80
CA GLY A 394 3.27 -2.67 -17.10
C GLY A 394 2.82 -3.51 -15.92
N ARG A 395 1.56 -3.90 -15.79
CA ARG A 395 1.08 -4.75 -14.69
C ARG A 395 1.18 -6.21 -15.08
N VAL A 396 1.63 -7.06 -14.15
CA VAL A 396 1.56 -8.51 -14.34
C VAL A 396 0.11 -8.96 -14.23
N VAL A 397 -0.49 -9.40 -15.33
CA VAL A 397 -1.89 -9.83 -15.39
C VAL A 397 -2.05 -11.35 -15.43
N THR A 398 -0.98 -12.08 -15.74
CA THR A 398 -0.94 -13.54 -15.72
C THR A 398 0.45 -14.02 -15.34
N ALA A 399 0.54 -15.05 -14.50
CA ALA A 399 1.79 -15.66 -14.08
C ALA A 399 1.66 -17.17 -13.93
N GLU A 400 2.58 -17.91 -14.56
CA GLU A 400 2.73 -19.35 -14.39
C GLU A 400 4.19 -19.63 -14.02
N ALA A 401 4.42 -20.34 -12.92
CA ALA A 401 5.78 -20.66 -12.46
C ALA A 401 5.88 -22.15 -12.12
N THR A 402 6.98 -22.78 -12.54
CA THR A 402 7.33 -24.14 -12.18
C THR A 402 8.70 -24.12 -11.52
N VAL A 403 8.78 -24.59 -10.28
CA VAL A 403 10.02 -24.65 -9.49
C VAL A 403 10.32 -26.10 -9.12
N ARG A 404 11.59 -26.49 -9.13
CA ARG A 404 12.09 -27.83 -8.85
C ARG A 404 13.32 -27.83 -7.96
#